data_AF-A0A8B6C4T2-F1
#
_entry.id   AF-A0A8B6C4T2-F1
#
_cell.length_a   1.000
_cell.length_b   1.000
_cell.length_c   1.000
_cell.angle_alpha   90.00
_cell.angle_beta   90.00
_cell.angle_gamma   90.00
#
_symmetry.space_group_name_H-M   'P 1'
#
loop_
_entity.id
_entity.type
_entity.pdbx_description
1 polymer ?
#
loop_
_entity_poly.entity_id
_entity_poly.type
_entity_poly.pdbx_seq_one_letter_code
_entity_poly.pdbx_strand_id
1 'polypeptide(L)'
;MQMNYICIVTLLCLIFLDGTSSYGVPNKETACQRELRIYQQEPNVPGRRIPVCDTLGNYAHKQCSGSQCYCVLKNGTHIPGFSVNNWEAEQQTCYCAREQAEYQATGLIGKMFRCTIDGSYDSIQCTGPYCYCADQHGKQIGESSVHITEMNSLNCIIGKETACQRELRIYQQEPNVPGRRIPVCDSIGNYAHKQCSGSQCYCVLKNGTHIPGFYVNVWEAEQQTCYCAREQAEYEATRLVGKMFRCTNDGSYDSIQCTGSHCYCADQHGKQIGESSVHITKMDSLNC
;
A
#
# COMPACT_ATOMS: atom_id res chain seq x y z
N MET A 1 47.62 4.50 47.49
CA MET A 1 47.75 4.86 48.92
C MET A 1 46.35 5.19 49.40
N GLN A 2 45.67 4.51 50.32
CA GLN A 2 45.98 3.46 51.30
C GLN A 2 44.97 2.31 51.11
N MET A 3 45.42 1.06 51.25
CA MET A 3 44.55 -0.11 51.34
C MET A 3 44.31 -0.43 52.81
N ASN A 4 43.05 -0.47 53.24
CA ASN A 4 42.67 -0.98 54.56
C ASN A 4 42.44 -2.49 54.46
N TYR A 5 43.28 -3.26 55.13
CA TYR A 5 43.11 -4.70 55.33
C TYR A 5 42.50 -4.93 56.71
N ILE A 6 41.33 -5.56 56.77
CA ILE A 6 40.78 -6.09 58.02
C ILE A 6 41.18 -7.57 58.07
N CYS A 7 42.20 -7.89 58.86
CA CYS A 7 42.58 -9.26 59.18
C CYS A 7 41.70 -9.79 60.31
N ILE A 8 40.76 -10.68 60.00
CA ILE A 8 40.09 -11.53 60.99
C ILE A 8 40.77 -12.90 60.96
N VAL A 9 41.24 -13.31 62.14
CA VAL A 9 41.98 -14.54 62.42
C VAL A 9 41.03 -15.74 62.35
N THR A 10 40.96 -16.41 61.20
CA THR A 10 40.69 -17.85 61.03
C THR A 10 40.77 -18.20 59.54
N LEU A 11 41.44 -19.32 59.21
CA LEU A 11 41.67 -19.82 57.85
C LEU A 11 40.43 -19.77 56.95
N LEU A 12 40.48 -18.94 55.89
CA LEU A 12 39.93 -19.16 54.54
C LEU A 12 40.15 -17.87 53.71
N CYS A 13 41.22 -17.82 52.91
CA CYS A 13 41.33 -16.82 51.85
C CYS A 13 40.34 -17.18 50.74
N LEU A 14 39.19 -16.51 50.70
CA LEU A 14 38.34 -16.51 49.50
C LEU A 14 38.94 -15.56 48.48
N ILE A 15 39.57 -16.13 47.46
CA ILE A 15 39.92 -15.43 46.23
C ILE A 15 38.62 -15.13 45.50
N PHE A 16 38.16 -13.88 45.50
CA PHE A 16 37.18 -13.39 44.54
C PHE A 16 37.92 -13.03 43.25
N LEU A 17 38.02 -14.01 42.35
CA LEU A 17 38.15 -13.77 40.92
C LEU A 17 36.76 -13.89 40.32
N ASP A 18 36.32 -12.82 39.65
CA ASP A 18 35.49 -12.80 38.44
C ASP A 18 34.52 -11.63 38.44
N GLY A 19 34.61 -10.83 37.39
CA GLY A 19 33.76 -9.67 37.16
C GLY A 19 34.47 -8.66 36.27
N THR A 20 34.74 -9.08 35.04
CA THR A 20 35.22 -8.23 33.95
C THR A 20 34.46 -6.90 33.95
N SER A 21 35.18 -5.83 34.25
CA SER A 21 34.73 -4.46 33.95
C SER A 21 34.49 -4.41 32.45
N SER A 22 33.21 -4.48 32.05
CA SER A 22 32.86 -4.23 30.66
C SER A 22 33.32 -2.82 30.37
N TYR A 23 34.23 -2.68 29.42
CA TYR A 23 34.50 -1.42 28.76
C TYR A 23 33.17 -0.87 28.22
N GLY A 24 32.50 -0.06 29.02
CA GLY A 24 31.33 0.70 28.61
C GLY A 24 31.81 1.75 27.64
N VAL A 25 31.74 1.44 26.34
CA VAL A 25 31.88 2.43 25.28
C VAL A 25 30.87 3.53 25.60
N PRO A 26 31.28 4.79 25.82
CA PRO A 26 30.33 5.87 26.05
C PRO A 26 29.44 5.94 24.81
N ASN A 27 28.13 5.74 25.02
CA ASN A 27 27.15 5.69 23.96
C ASN A 27 27.11 7.08 23.30
N LYS A 28 27.87 7.25 22.20
CA LYS A 28 28.06 8.54 21.53
C LYS A 28 26.71 8.98 21.00
N GLU A 29 26.18 10.03 21.59
CA GLU A 29 24.88 10.58 21.22
C GLU A 29 24.81 10.92 19.72
N THR A 30 23.79 10.38 19.07
CA THR A 30 23.52 10.50 17.64
C THR A 30 22.97 11.87 17.27
N ALA A 31 22.91 12.17 15.96
CA ALA A 31 22.35 13.43 15.46
C ALA A 31 20.86 13.60 15.81
N CYS A 32 20.04 12.55 15.66
CA CYS A 32 18.62 12.60 15.98
C CYS A 32 18.38 12.75 17.49
N GLN A 33 19.09 11.99 18.34
CA GLN A 33 19.01 12.14 19.80
C GLN A 33 19.37 13.56 20.25
N ARG A 34 20.42 14.15 19.66
CA ARG A 34 20.81 15.54 19.95
C ARG A 34 19.71 16.53 19.58
N GLU A 35 19.13 16.39 18.39
CA GLU A 35 18.05 17.26 17.93
C GLU A 35 16.79 17.11 18.81
N LEU A 36 16.44 15.89 19.19
CA LEU A 36 15.33 15.62 20.10
C LEU A 36 15.53 16.24 21.49
N ARG A 37 16.75 16.17 22.05
CA ARG A 37 17.10 16.82 23.32
C ARG A 37 17.02 18.34 23.24
N ILE A 38 17.51 18.94 22.14
CA ILE A 38 17.40 20.39 21.93
C ILE A 38 15.93 20.81 21.88
N TYR A 39 15.06 20.04 21.20
CA TYR A 39 13.63 20.29 21.19
C TYR A 39 13.02 20.26 22.60
N GLN A 40 13.41 19.30 23.45
CA GLN A 40 12.92 19.20 24.82
C GLN A 40 13.35 20.39 25.71
N GLN A 41 14.51 20.98 25.43
CA GLN A 41 15.02 22.14 26.17
C GLN A 41 14.39 23.46 25.70
N GLU A 42 14.01 23.54 24.43
CA GLU A 42 13.43 24.74 23.80
C GLU A 42 12.13 24.40 23.03
N PRO A 43 11.02 24.08 23.73
CA PRO A 43 9.80 23.58 23.09
C PRO A 43 9.03 24.63 22.28
N ASN A 44 9.29 25.92 22.49
CA ASN A 44 8.48 27.03 21.95
C ASN A 44 9.03 27.69 20.69
N VAL A 45 9.88 27.01 19.91
CA VAL A 45 10.37 27.54 18.63
C VAL A 45 9.36 27.26 17.52
N PRO A 46 8.69 28.27 16.95
CA PRO A 46 7.69 28.07 15.90
C PRO A 46 8.31 27.45 14.66
N GLY A 47 7.66 26.43 14.09
CA GLY A 47 8.13 25.72 12.89
C GLY A 47 9.23 24.68 13.12
N ARG A 48 9.72 24.52 14.36
CA ARG A 48 10.67 23.45 14.71
C ARG A 48 9.96 22.09 14.70
N ARG A 49 10.55 21.12 14.00
CA ARG A 49 9.99 19.77 13.81
C ARG A 49 10.56 18.84 14.87
N ILE A 50 9.73 17.94 15.39
CA ILE A 50 10.18 16.90 16.31
C ILE A 50 10.70 15.73 15.45
N PRO A 51 12.00 15.41 15.49
CA PRO A 51 12.51 14.27 14.76
C PRO A 51 12.04 12.97 15.42
N VAL A 52 11.73 11.97 14.61
CA VAL A 52 11.42 10.62 15.10
C VAL A 52 12.71 9.80 15.06
N CYS A 53 13.19 9.35 16.21
CA CYS A 53 14.38 8.53 16.30
C CYS A 53 14.02 7.03 16.44
N ASP A 54 14.88 6.16 15.91
CA ASP A 54 14.80 4.71 16.14
C ASP A 54 15.44 4.30 17.48
N THR A 55 15.37 3.00 17.80
CA THR A 55 15.88 2.45 19.07
C THR A 55 17.40 2.57 19.23
N LEU A 56 18.12 2.76 18.13
CA LEU A 56 19.58 3.00 18.13
C LEU A 56 19.90 4.50 18.18
N GLY A 57 18.88 5.35 18.20
CA GLY A 57 19.00 6.80 18.21
C GLY A 57 19.16 7.43 16.84
N ASN A 58 19.23 6.67 15.74
CA ASN A 58 19.31 7.27 14.40
C ASN A 58 17.95 7.84 13.99
N TYR A 59 17.89 8.58 12.88
CA TYR A 59 16.60 8.97 12.32
C TYR A 59 15.82 7.72 11.88
N ALA A 60 14.58 7.62 12.35
CA ALA A 60 13.64 6.61 11.87
C ALA A 60 13.42 6.79 10.36
N HIS A 61 13.15 5.68 9.66
CA HIS A 61 13.01 5.64 8.21
C HIS A 61 12.07 6.70 7.64
N LYS A 62 10.98 7.00 8.36
CA LYS A 62 9.96 7.98 7.99
C LYS A 62 10.07 9.21 8.89
N GLN A 63 10.08 10.38 8.29
CA GLN A 63 9.97 11.68 8.96
C GLN A 63 8.78 12.45 8.37
N CYS A 64 8.15 13.27 9.18
CA CYS A 64 6.99 14.04 8.75
C CYS A 64 7.19 15.53 9.01
N SER A 65 6.59 16.32 8.13
CA SER A 65 6.66 17.77 8.14
C SER A 65 5.40 18.37 7.55
N GLY A 66 4.67 19.14 8.35
CA GLY A 66 3.46 19.81 7.88
C GLY A 66 2.48 18.79 7.31
N SER A 67 2.18 18.89 6.02
CA SER A 67 1.25 18.01 5.30
C SER A 67 1.91 16.81 4.61
N GLN A 68 3.22 16.62 4.70
CA GLN A 68 3.93 15.55 3.98
C GLN A 68 4.78 14.68 4.91
N CYS A 69 4.86 13.40 4.58
CA CYS A 69 5.78 12.45 5.19
C CYS A 69 6.69 11.86 4.13
N TYR A 70 7.95 11.63 4.49
CA TYR A 70 9.00 11.29 3.56
C TYR A 70 10.01 10.32 4.16
N CYS A 71 10.70 9.60 3.28
CA CYS A 71 11.72 8.64 3.69
C CYS A 71 13.08 9.31 3.87
N VAL A 72 13.86 8.87 4.87
CA VAL A 72 15.19 9.39 5.18
C VAL A 72 16.20 8.27 5.44
N LEU A 73 17.48 8.57 5.23
CA LEU A 73 18.62 7.76 5.66
C LEU A 73 18.82 7.87 7.19
N LYS A 74 19.67 7.00 7.77
CA LYS A 74 19.99 7.00 9.21
C LYS A 74 20.52 8.34 9.74
N ASN A 75 21.15 9.14 8.88
CA ASN A 75 21.68 10.47 9.19
C ASN A 75 20.62 11.60 9.03
N GLY A 76 19.40 11.28 8.60
CA GLY A 76 18.31 12.23 8.39
C GLY A 76 18.21 12.81 6.98
N THR A 77 19.10 12.43 6.06
CA THR A 77 19.04 12.90 4.66
C THR A 77 17.79 12.37 3.97
N HIS A 78 17.01 13.27 3.35
CA HIS A 78 15.80 12.94 2.58
C HIS A 78 16.12 12.10 1.35
N ILE A 79 15.32 11.05 1.13
CA ILE A 79 15.39 10.20 -0.05
C ILE A 79 14.35 10.71 -1.06
N PRO A 80 14.77 11.28 -2.20
CA PRO A 80 13.85 11.85 -3.18
C PRO A 80 12.96 10.77 -3.81
N GLY A 81 11.75 11.15 -4.20
CA GLY A 81 10.78 10.25 -4.85
C GLY A 81 9.93 9.41 -3.89
N PHE A 82 10.26 9.37 -2.60
CA PHE A 82 9.48 8.62 -1.59
C PHE A 82 8.84 9.57 -0.58
N SER A 83 7.71 10.14 -0.96
CA SER A 83 6.96 11.09 -0.14
C SER A 83 5.47 10.98 -0.42
N VAL A 84 4.68 11.04 0.64
CA VAL A 84 3.22 10.94 0.58
C VAL A 84 2.60 12.05 1.44
N ASN A 85 1.30 12.26 1.28
CA ASN A 85 0.60 13.19 2.15
C ASN A 85 0.43 12.58 3.55
N ASN A 86 0.30 13.43 4.57
CA ASN A 86 0.22 12.99 5.96
C ASN A 86 -0.94 12.01 6.22
N TRP A 87 -2.10 12.19 5.57
CA TRP A 87 -3.23 11.27 5.70
C TRP A 87 -3.00 9.90 5.06
N GLU A 88 -2.00 9.75 4.18
CA GLU A 88 -1.57 8.48 3.57
C GLU A 88 -0.40 7.83 4.33
N ALA A 89 0.21 8.57 5.27
CA ALA A 89 1.46 8.21 5.90
C ALA A 89 1.36 7.07 6.93
N GLU A 90 0.15 6.68 7.33
CA GLU A 90 -0.05 5.54 8.25
C GLU A 90 0.58 4.27 7.69
N GLN A 91 0.46 4.07 6.37
CA GLN A 91 0.93 2.88 5.67
C GLN A 91 2.37 2.98 5.17
N GLN A 92 2.99 4.16 5.28
CA GLN A 92 4.33 4.44 4.80
C GLN A 92 5.39 3.86 5.75
N THR A 93 6.15 2.87 5.25
CA THR A 93 7.20 2.17 6.03
C THR A 93 8.62 2.65 5.74
N CYS A 94 8.89 3.07 4.50
CA CYS A 94 10.22 3.50 4.03
C CYS A 94 11.35 2.46 4.08
N TYR A 95 11.05 1.17 4.30
CA TYR A 95 12.07 0.11 4.35
C TYR A 95 12.80 -0.06 3.01
N CYS A 96 12.05 -0.22 1.91
CA CYS A 96 12.63 -0.43 0.58
C CYS A 96 13.42 0.78 0.10
N ALA A 97 12.85 1.98 0.24
CA ALA A 97 13.50 3.23 -0.16
C ALA A 97 14.87 3.41 0.51
N ARG A 98 14.94 3.14 1.83
CA ARG A 98 16.17 3.30 2.59
C ARG A 98 17.21 2.25 2.22
N GLU A 99 16.80 0.98 2.09
CA GLU A 99 17.72 -0.09 1.69
C GLU A 99 18.24 0.11 0.26
N GLN A 100 17.38 0.55 -0.67
CA GLN A 100 17.77 0.91 -2.03
C GLN A 100 18.85 1.99 -2.03
N ALA A 101 18.65 3.08 -1.28
CA ALA A 101 19.59 4.19 -1.21
C ALA A 101 20.93 3.76 -0.57
N GLU A 102 20.89 2.97 0.50
CA GLU A 102 22.08 2.44 1.18
C GLU A 102 22.85 1.48 0.24
N TYR A 103 22.15 0.60 -0.48
CA TYR A 103 22.75 -0.32 -1.45
C TYR A 103 23.40 0.42 -2.62
N GLN A 104 22.71 1.41 -3.20
CA GLN A 104 23.25 2.25 -4.27
C GLN A 104 24.53 2.98 -3.84
N ALA A 105 24.60 3.45 -2.59
CA ALA A 105 25.80 4.10 -2.06
C ALA A 105 27.02 3.18 -1.96
N THR A 106 26.83 1.85 -1.93
CA THR A 106 27.96 0.89 -1.96
C THR A 106 28.60 0.74 -3.34
N GLY A 107 27.90 1.15 -4.41
CA GLY A 107 28.32 0.93 -5.79
C GLY A 107 28.18 -0.51 -6.28
N LEU A 108 27.63 -1.41 -5.47
CA LEU A 108 27.36 -2.79 -5.87
C LEU A 108 26.22 -2.86 -6.89
N ILE A 109 26.32 -3.81 -7.82
CA ILE A 109 25.29 -4.12 -8.83
C ILE A 109 24.67 -5.49 -8.55
N GLY A 110 23.53 -5.78 -9.16
CA GLY A 110 22.91 -7.12 -9.09
C GLY A 110 21.76 -7.28 -8.09
N LYS A 111 21.33 -6.22 -7.42
CA LYS A 111 20.04 -6.19 -6.71
C LYS A 111 19.17 -5.07 -7.29
N MET A 112 17.98 -5.41 -7.75
CA MET A 112 17.02 -4.44 -8.29
C MET A 112 15.89 -4.26 -7.30
N PHE A 113 15.87 -3.10 -6.65
CA PHE A 113 14.82 -2.71 -5.73
C PHE A 113 13.62 -2.19 -6.51
N ARG A 114 12.48 -2.83 -6.32
CA ARG A 114 11.19 -2.30 -6.75
C ARG A 114 10.48 -1.75 -5.52
N CYS A 115 10.42 -0.43 -5.40
CA CYS A 115 9.79 0.22 -4.25
C CYS A 115 8.52 0.95 -4.69
N THR A 116 7.50 0.95 -3.83
CA THR A 116 6.30 1.76 -3.99
C THR A 116 6.55 3.21 -3.54
N ILE A 117 5.66 4.15 -3.89
CA ILE A 117 5.82 5.59 -3.60
C ILE A 117 5.89 5.91 -2.10
N ASP A 118 5.29 5.06 -1.25
CA ASP A 118 5.36 5.12 0.22
C ASP A 118 6.68 4.50 0.77
N GLY A 119 7.61 4.14 -0.10
CA GLY A 119 8.92 3.59 0.24
C GLY A 119 8.88 2.17 0.80
N SER A 120 7.74 1.48 0.67
CA SER A 120 7.60 0.07 0.99
C SER A 120 8.08 -0.82 -0.16
N TYR A 121 8.25 -2.11 0.09
CA TYR A 121 8.62 -3.09 -0.94
C TYR A 121 7.45 -3.37 -1.88
N ASP A 122 7.69 -3.35 -3.19
CA ASP A 122 6.79 -3.93 -4.19
C ASP A 122 6.74 -5.46 -4.01
N SER A 123 5.61 -6.07 -4.38
CA SER A 123 5.39 -7.50 -4.21
C SER A 123 6.33 -8.37 -5.05
N ILE A 124 6.98 -7.80 -6.06
CA ILE A 124 8.01 -8.45 -6.88
C ILE A 124 9.36 -7.79 -6.62
N GLN A 125 10.37 -8.58 -6.25
CA GLN A 125 11.76 -8.12 -6.15
C GLN A 125 12.65 -8.96 -7.06
N CYS A 126 13.81 -8.44 -7.45
CA CYS A 126 14.74 -9.17 -8.30
C CYS A 126 16.17 -9.06 -7.79
N THR A 127 16.87 -10.20 -7.85
CA THR A 127 18.29 -10.33 -7.54
C THR A 127 18.97 -11.08 -8.68
N GLY A 128 20.00 -10.48 -9.26
CA GLY A 128 20.62 -10.95 -10.49
C GLY A 128 19.60 -10.97 -11.65
N PRO A 129 19.53 -12.06 -12.43
CA PRO A 129 18.57 -12.19 -13.52
C PRO A 129 17.21 -12.76 -13.08
N TYR A 130 17.01 -13.03 -11.79
CA TYR A 130 15.81 -13.70 -11.28
C TYR A 130 14.94 -12.75 -10.45
N CYS A 131 13.63 -12.87 -10.65
CA CYS A 131 12.60 -12.18 -9.90
C CYS A 131 11.75 -13.16 -9.12
N TYR A 132 11.25 -12.72 -7.97
CA TYR A 132 10.48 -13.52 -7.04
C TYR A 132 9.46 -12.66 -6.29
N CYS A 133 8.48 -13.33 -5.69
CA CYS A 133 7.53 -12.67 -4.81
C CYS A 133 8.17 -12.36 -3.47
N ALA A 134 8.02 -11.13 -3.00
CA ALA A 134 8.62 -10.65 -1.77
C ALA A 134 7.59 -10.30 -0.70
N ASP A 135 7.99 -10.44 0.56
CA ASP A 135 7.24 -9.96 1.71
C ASP A 135 7.39 -8.45 1.91
N GLN A 136 6.74 -7.94 2.96
CA GLN A 136 6.81 -6.52 3.35
C GLN A 136 8.23 -6.03 3.72
N HIS A 137 9.20 -6.95 3.88
CA HIS A 137 10.60 -6.68 4.16
C HIS A 137 11.51 -6.99 2.95
N GLY A 138 10.94 -7.28 1.77
CA GLY A 138 11.70 -7.57 0.55
C GLY A 138 12.27 -8.98 0.48
N LYS A 139 11.92 -9.87 1.42
CA LYS A 139 12.39 -11.25 1.47
C LYS A 139 11.53 -12.15 0.59
N GLN A 140 12.18 -13.06 -0.13
CA GLN A 140 11.49 -14.03 -0.98
C GLN A 140 10.47 -14.86 -0.19
N ILE A 141 9.27 -14.98 -0.76
CA ILE A 141 8.21 -15.87 -0.31
C ILE A 141 8.02 -16.99 -1.34
N GLY A 142 7.99 -18.22 -0.83
CA GLY A 142 7.94 -19.42 -1.65
C GLY A 142 9.24 -19.68 -2.41
N GLU A 143 9.25 -20.77 -3.17
CA GLU A 143 10.41 -21.20 -3.95
C GLU A 143 10.38 -20.69 -5.40
N SER A 144 9.23 -20.18 -5.85
CA SER A 144 9.03 -19.70 -7.21
C SER A 144 9.87 -18.46 -7.51
N SER A 145 10.71 -18.57 -8.54
CA SER A 145 11.42 -17.46 -9.15
C SER A 145 11.40 -17.64 -10.67
N VAL A 146 11.36 -16.53 -11.39
CA VAL A 146 11.34 -16.50 -12.86
C VAL A 146 12.46 -15.61 -13.37
N HIS A 147 12.87 -15.80 -14.61
CA HIS A 147 13.81 -14.88 -15.24
C HIS A 147 13.16 -13.49 -15.38
N ILE A 148 13.97 -12.42 -15.34
CA ILE A 148 13.49 -11.03 -15.36
C ILE A 148 12.58 -10.70 -16.57
N THR A 149 12.76 -11.41 -17.69
CA THR A 149 11.91 -11.29 -18.90
C THR A 149 10.49 -11.80 -18.69
N GLU A 150 10.30 -12.70 -17.73
CA GLU A 150 9.02 -13.31 -17.38
C GLU A 150 8.45 -12.73 -16.07
N MET A 151 9.02 -11.65 -15.55
CA MET A 151 8.62 -11.07 -14.26
C MET A 151 7.11 -10.86 -14.10
N ASN A 152 6.41 -10.49 -15.17
CA ASN A 152 4.97 -10.26 -15.17
C ASN A 152 4.13 -11.56 -15.08
N SER A 153 4.75 -12.74 -15.19
CA SER A 153 4.09 -14.04 -14.97
C SER A 153 4.00 -14.42 -13.49
N LEU A 154 4.76 -13.75 -12.61
CA LEU A 154 4.70 -13.97 -11.17
C LEU A 154 3.35 -13.51 -10.62
N ASN A 155 2.58 -14.45 -10.11
CA ASN A 155 1.37 -14.15 -9.35
C ASN A 155 1.73 -13.94 -7.87
N CYS A 156 2.27 -12.77 -7.56
CA CYS A 156 2.62 -12.41 -6.19
C CYS A 156 1.40 -11.95 -5.41
N ILE A 157 0.76 -12.89 -4.71
CA ILE A 157 -0.36 -12.65 -3.78
C ILE A 157 0.17 -12.02 -2.48
N ILE A 158 1.03 -11.01 -2.60
CA ILE A 158 1.69 -10.34 -1.48
C ILE A 158 1.69 -8.83 -1.73
N GLY A 159 0.50 -8.30 -2.00
CA GLY A 159 0.13 -6.96 -1.56
C GLY A 159 -0.76 -7.15 -0.35
N LYS A 160 -0.71 -6.24 0.64
CA LYS A 160 -1.63 -6.22 1.80
C LYS A 160 -2.95 -6.89 1.48
N GLU A 161 -3.27 -7.95 2.23
CA GLU A 161 -4.58 -8.60 2.17
C GLU A 161 -5.65 -7.50 2.01
N THR A 162 -6.26 -7.46 0.83
CA THR A 162 -7.24 -6.46 0.47
C THR A 162 -8.45 -6.59 1.41
N ALA A 163 -9.28 -5.55 1.49
CA ALA A 163 -10.48 -5.62 2.32
C ALA A 163 -11.37 -6.84 1.96
N CYS A 164 -11.53 -7.13 0.66
CA CYS A 164 -12.30 -8.29 0.19
C CYS A 164 -11.62 -9.61 0.55
N GLN A 165 -10.32 -9.78 0.30
CA GLN A 165 -9.59 -11.01 0.66
C GLN A 165 -9.62 -11.28 2.17
N ARG A 166 -9.52 -10.22 3.00
CA ARG A 166 -9.63 -10.32 4.45
C ARG A 166 -10.99 -10.80 4.89
N GLU A 167 -12.05 -10.20 4.35
CA GLU A 167 -13.41 -10.58 4.66
C GLU A 167 -13.69 -12.03 4.20
N LEU A 168 -13.18 -12.43 3.03
CA LEU A 168 -13.27 -13.81 2.54
C LEU A 168 -12.55 -14.80 3.46
N ARG A 169 -11.34 -14.48 3.94
CA ARG A 169 -10.59 -15.32 4.89
C ARG A 169 -11.33 -15.47 6.22
N ILE A 170 -11.87 -14.37 6.76
CA ILE A 170 -12.65 -14.39 8.01
C ILE A 170 -13.87 -15.32 7.86
N TYR A 171 -14.57 -15.24 6.71
CA TYR A 171 -15.67 -16.15 6.43
C TYR A 171 -15.24 -17.63 6.42
N GLN A 172 -14.09 -17.95 5.81
CA GLN A 172 -13.56 -19.32 5.77
C GLN A 172 -13.18 -19.85 7.16
N GLN A 173 -12.68 -18.98 8.05
CA GLN A 173 -12.29 -19.34 9.42
C GLN A 173 -13.50 -19.47 10.36
N GLU A 174 -14.57 -18.73 10.10
CA GLU A 174 -15.80 -18.71 10.91
C GLU A 174 -17.05 -18.84 10.00
N PRO A 175 -17.31 -20.03 9.43
CA PRO A 175 -18.38 -20.22 8.44
C PRO A 175 -19.80 -20.16 9.05
N ASN A 176 -19.94 -20.31 10.37
CA ASN A 176 -21.22 -20.49 11.05
C ASN A 176 -21.81 -19.21 11.64
N VAL A 177 -21.55 -18.04 11.04
CA VAL A 177 -22.17 -16.77 11.48
C VAL A 177 -23.43 -16.50 10.64
N PRO A 178 -24.65 -16.65 11.21
CA PRO A 178 -25.88 -16.42 10.46
C PRO A 178 -25.96 -15.00 9.93
N GLY A 179 -26.30 -14.84 8.65
CA GLY A 179 -26.41 -13.54 7.98
C GLY A 179 -25.09 -12.91 7.51
N ARG A 180 -23.94 -13.55 7.76
CA ARG A 180 -22.64 -13.10 7.22
C ARG A 180 -22.62 -13.34 5.70
N ARG A 181 -22.22 -12.32 4.95
CA ARG A 181 -22.18 -12.31 3.48
C ARG A 181 -20.82 -12.83 3.00
N ILE A 182 -20.79 -13.60 1.92
CA ILE A 182 -19.55 -14.01 1.27
C ILE A 182 -19.21 -12.94 0.24
N PRO A 183 -18.10 -12.20 0.41
CA PRO A 183 -17.69 -11.22 -0.57
C PRO A 183 -17.15 -11.93 -1.82
N VAL A 184 -17.44 -11.38 -3.00
CA VAL A 184 -16.86 -11.84 -4.27
C VAL A 184 -15.68 -10.94 -4.61
N CYS A 185 -14.48 -11.51 -4.70
CA CYS A 185 -13.28 -10.76 -5.04
C CYS A 185 -12.88 -10.98 -6.50
N ASP A 186 -12.23 -9.98 -7.12
CA ASP A 186 -11.62 -10.12 -8.44
C ASP A 186 -10.23 -10.79 -8.37
N SER A 187 -9.59 -11.01 -9.53
CA SER A 187 -8.31 -11.72 -9.63
C SER A 187 -7.13 -11.03 -8.93
N ILE A 188 -7.25 -9.73 -8.64
CA ILE A 188 -6.25 -8.94 -7.92
C ILE A 188 -6.65 -8.70 -6.44
N GLY A 189 -7.79 -9.25 -6.02
CA GLY A 189 -8.27 -9.23 -4.64
C GLY A 189 -9.22 -8.08 -4.30
N ASN A 190 -9.50 -7.12 -5.18
CA ASN A 190 -10.50 -6.09 -4.87
C ASN A 190 -11.91 -6.68 -4.86
N TYR A 191 -12.89 -5.94 -4.35
CA TYR A 191 -14.29 -6.36 -4.53
C TYR A 191 -14.64 -6.38 -6.01
N ALA A 192 -15.17 -7.52 -6.47
CA ALA A 192 -15.73 -7.63 -7.81
C ALA A 192 -16.85 -6.59 -7.98
N HIS A 193 -17.03 -6.08 -9.20
CA HIS A 193 -17.98 -5.00 -9.51
C HIS A 193 -19.43 -5.31 -9.08
N LYS A 194 -19.80 -6.59 -9.06
CA LYS A 194 -21.12 -7.08 -8.64
C LYS A 194 -20.98 -7.84 -7.33
N GLN A 195 -21.80 -7.47 -6.34
CA GLN A 195 -21.95 -8.19 -5.08
C GLN A 195 -23.42 -8.56 -4.90
N CYS A 196 -23.69 -9.68 -4.24
CA CYS A 196 -25.05 -10.13 -4.00
C CYS A 196 -25.30 -10.32 -2.51
N SER A 197 -26.50 -9.95 -2.06
CA SER A 197 -26.95 -10.23 -0.71
C SER A 197 -28.44 -10.47 -0.66
N GLY A 198 -28.83 -11.59 -0.03
CA GLY A 198 -30.23 -11.99 0.04
C GLY A 198 -30.77 -12.23 -1.37
N SER A 199 -31.83 -11.51 -1.73
CA SER A 199 -32.50 -11.60 -3.04
C SER A 199 -32.06 -10.53 -4.04
N GLN A 200 -31.05 -9.71 -3.73
CA GLN A 200 -30.60 -8.61 -4.60
C GLN A 200 -29.10 -8.67 -4.89
N CYS A 201 -28.75 -8.26 -6.10
CA CYS A 201 -27.37 -8.03 -6.54
C CYS A 201 -27.19 -6.57 -6.91
N TYR A 202 -26.04 -6.00 -6.56
CA TYR A 202 -25.77 -4.58 -6.63
C TYR A 202 -24.34 -4.29 -7.07
N CYS A 203 -24.14 -3.09 -7.62
CA CYS A 203 -22.83 -2.66 -8.09
C CYS A 203 -21.99 -2.01 -6.96
N VAL A 204 -20.69 -2.26 -6.96
CA VAL A 204 -19.74 -1.72 -5.97
C VAL A 204 -18.46 -1.17 -6.60
N LEU A 205 -17.81 -0.24 -5.90
CA LEU A 205 -16.45 0.21 -6.19
C LEU A 205 -15.41 -0.87 -5.78
N LYS A 206 -14.15 -0.71 -6.21
CA LYS A 206 -13.04 -1.63 -5.86
C LYS A 206 -12.85 -1.83 -4.34
N ASN A 207 -13.23 -0.84 -3.54
CA ASN A 207 -13.17 -0.88 -2.08
C ASN A 207 -14.42 -1.50 -1.41
N GLY A 208 -15.42 -1.94 -2.19
CA GLY A 208 -16.66 -2.56 -1.70
C GLY A 208 -17.81 -1.57 -1.45
N THR A 209 -17.62 -0.28 -1.68
CA THR A 209 -18.66 0.73 -1.47
C THR A 209 -19.80 0.55 -2.49
N HIS A 210 -21.03 0.49 -2.01
CA HIS A 210 -22.24 0.35 -2.84
C HIS A 210 -22.48 1.59 -3.72
N ILE A 211 -22.75 1.34 -5.01
CA ILE A 211 -23.13 2.38 -5.98
C ILE A 211 -24.66 2.45 -6.02
N PRO A 212 -25.28 3.56 -5.58
CA PRO A 212 -26.73 3.67 -5.50
C PRO A 212 -27.38 3.64 -6.89
N GLY A 213 -28.58 3.07 -6.97
CA GLY A 213 -29.39 3.04 -8.20
C GLY A 213 -29.11 1.84 -9.13
N PHE A 214 -28.04 1.09 -8.91
CA PHE A 214 -27.68 -0.06 -9.75
C PHE A 214 -27.81 -1.38 -8.98
N TYR A 215 -29.02 -1.92 -8.98
CA TYR A 215 -29.33 -3.20 -8.37
C TYR A 215 -30.41 -3.93 -9.17
N VAL A 216 -30.33 -5.27 -9.14
CA VAL A 216 -31.31 -6.17 -9.76
C VAL A 216 -31.66 -7.29 -8.79
N ASN A 217 -32.71 -8.01 -9.08
CA ASN A 217 -33.01 -9.21 -8.31
C ASN A 217 -32.07 -10.35 -8.70
N VAL A 218 -31.86 -11.31 -7.80
CA VAL A 218 -30.92 -12.43 -8.03
C VAL A 218 -31.25 -13.24 -9.30
N TRP A 219 -32.52 -13.35 -9.69
CA TRP A 219 -32.91 -14.04 -10.94
C TRP A 219 -32.56 -13.26 -12.23
N GLU A 220 -32.25 -11.97 -12.12
CA GLU A 220 -31.78 -11.10 -13.22
C GLU A 220 -30.25 -10.92 -13.20
N ALA A 221 -29.59 -11.42 -12.16
CA ALA A 221 -28.18 -11.13 -11.89
C ALA A 221 -27.20 -11.73 -12.91
N GLU A 222 -27.63 -12.68 -13.74
CA GLU A 222 -26.77 -13.29 -14.76
C GLU A 222 -26.30 -12.25 -15.79
N GLN A 223 -27.17 -11.32 -16.18
CA GLN A 223 -26.85 -10.28 -17.18
C GLN A 223 -26.19 -9.04 -16.57
N GLN A 224 -26.22 -8.90 -15.24
CA GLN A 224 -25.68 -7.74 -14.54
C GLN A 224 -24.14 -7.70 -14.61
N THR A 225 -23.60 -6.68 -15.27
CA THR A 225 -22.14 -6.50 -15.43
C THR A 225 -21.54 -5.39 -14.57
N CYS A 226 -22.29 -4.37 -14.18
CA CYS A 226 -21.80 -3.23 -13.38
C CYS A 226 -20.61 -2.44 -13.95
N TYR A 227 -20.19 -2.66 -15.20
CA TYR A 227 -19.03 -1.98 -15.78
C TYR A 227 -19.25 -0.47 -15.93
N CYS A 228 -20.41 -0.08 -16.48
CA CYS A 228 -20.75 1.34 -16.68
C CYS A 228 -20.91 2.06 -15.34
N ALA A 229 -21.70 1.48 -14.43
CA ALA A 229 -21.96 2.06 -13.11
C ALA A 229 -20.66 2.33 -12.33
N ARG A 230 -19.74 1.36 -12.33
CA ARG A 230 -18.46 1.49 -11.63
C ARG A 230 -17.54 2.53 -12.27
N GLU A 231 -17.46 2.54 -13.61
CA GLU A 231 -16.63 3.52 -14.31
C GLU A 231 -17.17 4.94 -14.17
N GLN A 232 -18.49 5.13 -14.25
CA GLN A 232 -19.13 6.41 -13.99
C GLN A 232 -18.77 6.94 -12.60
N ALA A 233 -18.95 6.13 -11.56
CA ALA A 233 -18.64 6.53 -10.19
C ALA A 233 -17.15 6.85 -9.97
N GLU A 234 -16.24 6.09 -10.59
CA GLU A 234 -14.80 6.36 -10.54
C GLU A 234 -14.44 7.66 -11.28
N TYR A 235 -15.07 7.92 -12.44
CA TYR A 235 -14.84 9.14 -13.22
C TYR A 235 -15.37 10.39 -12.51
N GLU A 236 -16.58 10.34 -11.94
CA GLU A 236 -17.16 11.44 -11.18
C GLU A 236 -16.27 11.86 -9.99
N ALA A 237 -15.61 10.90 -9.34
CA ALA A 237 -14.66 11.16 -8.26
C ALA A 237 -13.43 11.97 -8.71
N THR A 238 -13.04 11.89 -10.00
CA THR A 238 -11.92 12.68 -10.55
C THR A 238 -12.27 14.15 -10.79
N ARG A 239 -13.56 14.51 -10.81
CA ARG A 239 -14.08 15.84 -11.18
C ARG A 239 -13.71 16.30 -12.59
N LEU A 240 -13.28 15.37 -13.45
CA LEU A 240 -13.09 15.63 -14.87
C LEU A 240 -14.44 15.74 -15.56
N VAL A 241 -14.45 16.48 -16.68
CA VAL A 241 -15.63 16.65 -17.54
C VAL A 241 -15.30 16.19 -18.95
N GLY A 242 -16.33 15.78 -19.70
CA GLY A 242 -16.16 15.37 -21.10
C GLY A 242 -16.41 13.89 -21.37
N LYS A 243 -16.87 13.10 -20.41
CA LYS A 243 -17.45 11.77 -20.68
C LYS A 243 -18.87 11.71 -20.12
N MET A 244 -19.82 11.31 -20.94
CA MET A 244 -21.21 11.12 -20.53
C MET A 244 -21.50 9.63 -20.50
N PHE A 245 -21.77 9.13 -19.29
CA PHE A 245 -22.12 7.73 -19.06
C PHE A 245 -23.63 7.56 -19.17
N ARG A 246 -24.06 6.66 -20.05
CA ARG A 246 -25.44 6.18 -20.07
C ARG A 246 -25.41 4.73 -19.63
N CYS A 247 -25.91 4.47 -18.43
CA CYS A 247 -25.90 3.13 -17.84
C CYS A 247 -27.33 2.60 -17.72
N THR A 248 -27.49 1.31 -17.94
CA THR A 248 -28.73 0.57 -17.67
C THR A 248 -28.84 0.25 -16.18
N ASN A 249 -30.02 -0.15 -15.68
CA ASN A 249 -30.26 -0.41 -14.24
C ASN A 249 -29.41 -1.57 -13.67
N ASP A 250 -28.98 -2.50 -14.51
CA ASP A 250 -28.04 -3.58 -14.18
C ASP A 250 -26.56 -3.11 -14.18
N GLY A 251 -26.33 -1.82 -14.39
CA GLY A 251 -25.02 -1.19 -14.38
C GLY A 251 -24.15 -1.50 -15.60
N SER A 252 -24.73 -2.10 -16.64
CA SER A 252 -24.11 -2.27 -17.95
C SER A 252 -24.18 -0.97 -18.76
N TYR A 253 -23.44 -0.91 -19.87
CA TYR A 253 -23.48 0.24 -20.77
C TYR A 253 -24.76 0.23 -21.62
N ASP A 254 -25.43 1.39 -21.69
CA ASP A 254 -26.49 1.66 -22.68
C ASP A 254 -25.90 1.64 -24.09
N SER A 255 -26.74 1.37 -25.09
CA SER A 255 -26.29 1.19 -26.48
C SER A 255 -25.67 2.46 -27.09
N ILE A 256 -25.89 3.64 -26.50
CA ILE A 256 -25.30 4.91 -26.95
C ILE A 256 -24.41 5.50 -25.86
N GLN A 257 -23.14 5.80 -26.18
CA GLN A 257 -22.20 6.48 -25.27
C GLN A 257 -21.62 7.71 -25.93
N CYS A 258 -21.20 8.70 -25.12
CA CYS A 258 -20.63 9.94 -25.65
C CYS A 258 -19.35 10.36 -24.91
N THR A 259 -18.37 10.80 -25.69
CA THR A 259 -17.12 11.40 -25.21
C THR A 259 -16.87 12.72 -25.95
N GLY A 260 -16.65 13.78 -25.18
CA GLY A 260 -16.61 15.15 -25.67
C GLY A 260 -17.94 15.53 -26.33
N SER A 261 -17.88 15.91 -27.60
CA SER A 261 -19.03 16.24 -28.43
C SER A 261 -19.49 15.09 -29.33
N HIS A 262 -18.88 13.90 -29.24
CA HIS A 262 -19.15 12.77 -30.13
C HIS A 262 -19.85 11.63 -29.39
N CYS A 263 -20.91 11.10 -30.01
CA CYS A 263 -21.66 9.94 -29.54
C CYS A 263 -21.53 8.78 -30.53
N TYR A 264 -21.54 7.55 -30.02
CA TYR A 264 -21.36 6.32 -30.79
C TYR A 264 -22.13 5.15 -30.19
N CYS A 265 -22.38 4.12 -31.00
CA CYS A 265 -22.95 2.87 -30.50
C CYS A 265 -21.90 2.10 -29.67
N ALA A 266 -22.28 1.60 -28.51
CA ALA A 266 -21.41 0.82 -27.64
C ALA A 266 -22.02 -0.55 -27.33
N ASP A 267 -21.15 -1.53 -27.07
CA ASP A 267 -21.57 -2.80 -26.49
C ASP A 267 -21.82 -2.69 -24.97
N GLN A 268 -22.27 -3.78 -24.36
CA GLN A 268 -22.53 -3.87 -22.92
C GLN A 268 -21.30 -3.57 -22.02
N HIS A 269 -20.09 -3.57 -22.59
CA HIS A 269 -18.82 -3.24 -21.92
C HIS A 269 -18.33 -1.82 -22.23
N GLY A 270 -19.09 -1.04 -23.01
CA GLY A 270 -18.78 0.34 -23.36
C GLY A 270 -17.84 0.47 -24.56
N LYS A 271 -17.51 -0.64 -25.24
CA LYS A 271 -16.65 -0.61 -26.43
C LYS A 271 -17.46 -0.15 -27.63
N GLN A 272 -16.91 0.79 -28.39
CA GLN A 272 -17.53 1.28 -29.61
C GLN A 272 -17.76 0.14 -30.62
N ILE A 273 -18.98 0.06 -31.14
CA ILE A 273 -19.39 -0.83 -32.23
C ILE A 273 -19.42 -0.02 -33.52
N GLY A 274 -18.61 -0.44 -34.49
CA GLY A 274 -18.49 0.22 -35.79
C GLY A 274 -17.75 1.56 -35.74
N GLU A 275 -17.62 2.21 -36.90
CA GLU A 275 -16.88 3.47 -37.03
C GLU A 275 -17.79 4.71 -36.94
N SER A 276 -19.11 4.51 -36.97
CA SER A 276 -20.09 5.59 -36.97
C SER A 276 -20.09 6.33 -35.64
N SER A 277 -19.87 7.64 -35.71
CA SER A 277 -20.08 8.57 -34.60
C SER A 277 -20.82 9.81 -35.10
N VAL A 278 -21.63 10.41 -34.24
CA VAL A 278 -22.37 11.63 -34.54
C VAL A 278 -22.05 12.69 -33.50
N HIS A 279 -22.25 13.95 -33.87
CA HIS A 279 -22.23 15.03 -32.89
C HIS A 279 -23.37 14.83 -31.87
N ILE A 280 -23.16 15.19 -30.60
CA ILE A 280 -24.10 14.98 -29.49
C ILE A 280 -25.52 15.52 -29.75
N THR A 281 -25.64 16.59 -30.56
CA THR A 281 -26.93 17.14 -30.98
C THR A 281 -27.74 16.24 -31.93
N LYS A 282 -27.12 15.19 -32.47
CA LYS A 282 -27.74 14.19 -33.33
C LYS A 282 -27.74 12.81 -32.69
N MET A 283 -27.55 12.71 -31.37
CA MET A 283 -27.48 11.45 -30.63
C MET A 283 -28.65 10.52 -30.95
N ASP A 284 -29.88 11.05 -31.01
CA ASP A 284 -31.10 10.26 -31.27
C ASP A 284 -31.21 9.72 -32.71
N SER A 285 -30.29 10.11 -33.60
CA SER A 285 -30.18 9.56 -34.96
C SER A 285 -29.31 8.31 -35.05
N LEU A 286 -28.62 7.94 -33.96
CA LEU A 286 -27.88 6.68 -33.88
C LEU A 286 -28.86 5.52 -33.74
N ASN A 287 -28.86 4.62 -34.73
CA ASN A 287 -29.56 3.35 -34.65
C ASN A 287 -28.59 2.28 -34.13
N CYS A 288 -28.60 2.15 -32.80
CA CYS A 288 -28.01 1.07 -32.03
C CYS A 288 -29.17 0.22 -31.48
#